data_AF-A0A7D3ZZ80-F1
#
_entry.id   AF-A0A7D3ZZ80-F1
#
_cell.length_a   1.000
_cell.length_b   1.000
_cell.length_c   1.000
_cell.angle_alpha   90.00
_cell.angle_beta   90.00
_cell.angle_gamma   90.00
#
_symmetry.space_group_name_H-M   'P 1'
#
loop_
_entity.id
_entity.type
_entity.pdbx_description
1 polymer ?
#
loop_
_entity_poly.entity_id
_entity_poly.type
_entity_poly.pdbx_seq_one_letter_code
_entity_poly.pdbx_strand_id
1 'polypeptide(L)'
;MTAWDLLDDEPEPVPEPPKKASASIWASLDEDEPQPSGEPAPTRSTWQSLDDDEPEPAAPPPAPELTASVLSDGEVLWARADGQSVTLGSGQPLHVPAGVPDGVNGWRRVRILDAATLHAEVLVFPVEQPAAGVADEPAALFAAEPAPSPPLRPPGFPAGEGGDLTAAFEARVRRAEQDHRNAAAAALEDYRRRGDQLERQLREEHDRRSRAAEQRAEAQYHEAVRQVRQEAEQQVRHAQQVAAQNHDLRRGAEQRLQAATTELDKVRGERGVGLAVAAAGWGVALILLIIAIAT
;
A
#
# COMPACT_ATOMS: atom_id res chain seq x y z
N MET A 1 10.67 -31.47 41.33
CA MET A 1 9.79 -32.55 40.84
C MET A 1 8.54 -32.53 41.68
N THR A 2 7.40 -32.76 41.02
CA THR A 2 6.00 -32.90 41.51
C THR A 2 5.33 -31.70 42.19
N ALA A 3 4.36 -31.10 41.47
CA ALA A 3 2.92 -31.06 41.81
C ALA A 3 2.26 -29.77 41.28
N TRP A 4 1.79 -29.79 40.02
CA TRP A 4 0.88 -28.76 39.44
C TRP A 4 -0.01 -29.40 38.38
N ASP A 5 -0.63 -30.52 38.74
CA ASP A 5 -1.69 -31.16 37.96
C ASP A 5 -3.02 -30.91 38.69
N LEU A 6 -4.08 -30.62 37.93
CA LEU A 6 -5.45 -30.20 38.32
C LEU A 6 -5.71 -28.68 38.46
N LEU A 7 -6.01 -28.05 37.32
CA LEU A 7 -7.09 -27.07 37.20
C LEU A 7 -7.67 -27.18 35.78
N ASP A 8 -8.59 -28.13 35.64
CA ASP A 8 -9.65 -28.09 34.64
C ASP A 8 -10.75 -27.20 35.25
N ASP A 9 -10.98 -26.03 34.68
CA ASP A 9 -12.18 -25.22 34.89
C ASP A 9 -12.54 -24.57 33.54
N GLU A 10 -13.79 -24.78 33.14
CA GLU A 10 -14.37 -24.48 31.82
C GLU A 10 -14.19 -23.02 31.38
N PRO A 11 -13.87 -22.74 30.10
CA PRO A 11 -14.05 -21.41 29.55
C PRO A 11 -15.52 -21.17 29.15
N GLU A 12 -16.14 -20.14 29.73
CA GLU A 12 -17.43 -19.58 29.32
C GLU A 12 -17.50 -19.26 27.80
N PRO A 13 -18.68 -19.34 27.15
CA PRO A 13 -18.80 -19.11 25.72
C PRO A 13 -18.70 -17.61 25.37
N VAL A 14 -17.59 -17.24 24.71
CA VAL A 14 -17.41 -15.91 24.11
C VAL A 14 -18.23 -15.82 22.81
N PRO A 15 -19.00 -14.74 22.57
CA PRO A 15 -19.83 -14.60 21.37
C PRO A 15 -19.00 -14.48 20.09
N GLU A 16 -19.36 -15.26 19.07
CA GLU A 16 -18.73 -15.28 17.75
C GLU A 16 -18.76 -13.89 17.06
N PRO A 17 -17.67 -13.45 16.42
CA PRO A 17 -17.73 -12.32 15.50
C PRO A 17 -18.50 -12.69 14.21
N PRO A 18 -19.28 -11.78 13.61
CA PRO A 18 -20.09 -12.10 12.44
C PRO A 18 -19.21 -12.49 11.25
N LYS A 19 -19.41 -13.72 10.74
CA LYS A 19 -18.87 -14.21 9.47
C LYS A 19 -19.38 -13.34 8.32
N LYS A 20 -18.60 -12.33 7.92
CA LYS A 20 -18.73 -11.73 6.60
C LYS A 20 -18.12 -12.69 5.59
N ALA A 21 -18.99 -13.39 4.86
CA ALA A 21 -18.67 -14.04 3.62
C ALA A 21 -18.27 -12.98 2.58
N SER A 22 -16.99 -12.64 2.54
CA SER A 22 -16.37 -12.08 1.34
C SER A 22 -15.81 -13.28 0.57
N ALA A 23 -16.67 -13.91 -0.23
CA ALA A 23 -16.23 -14.89 -1.21
C ALA A 23 -15.48 -14.12 -2.32
N SER A 24 -14.16 -14.05 -2.15
CA SER A 24 -13.24 -13.63 -3.18
C SER A 24 -13.18 -14.74 -4.24
N ILE A 25 -13.59 -14.43 -5.47
CA ILE A 25 -13.77 -15.37 -6.60
C ILE A 25 -12.43 -15.79 -7.24
N TRP A 26 -11.28 -15.59 -6.60
CA TRP A 26 -9.97 -15.71 -7.25
C TRP A 26 -8.90 -16.47 -6.45
N ALA A 27 -9.27 -17.40 -5.55
CA ALA A 27 -8.29 -18.15 -4.78
C ALA A 27 -8.66 -19.64 -4.61
N SER A 28 -8.44 -20.44 -5.66
CA SER A 28 -7.95 -21.83 -5.56
C SER A 28 -7.77 -22.44 -6.96
N LEU A 29 -6.56 -22.29 -7.50
CA LEU A 29 -6.01 -23.10 -8.59
C LEU A 29 -4.81 -23.86 -7.99
N ASP A 30 -4.73 -25.16 -8.28
CA ASP A 30 -3.86 -26.21 -7.72
C ASP A 30 -4.34 -26.74 -6.35
N GLU A 31 -4.50 -28.04 -6.08
CA GLU A 31 -3.88 -29.25 -6.63
C GLU A 31 -4.76 -30.45 -6.23
N ASP A 32 -5.09 -31.38 -7.14
CA ASP A 32 -5.34 -32.79 -6.81
C ASP A 32 -5.31 -33.63 -8.11
N GLU A 33 -4.45 -34.65 -8.12
CA GLU A 33 -4.22 -35.62 -9.21
C GLU A 33 -4.72 -37.03 -8.75
N PRO A 34 -4.74 -38.08 -9.61
CA PRO A 34 -5.75 -38.39 -10.61
C PRO A 34 -6.46 -39.75 -10.36
N GLN A 35 -7.66 -39.94 -10.94
CA GLN A 35 -8.12 -41.29 -11.35
C GLN A 35 -9.08 -41.25 -12.56
N PRO A 36 -9.16 -42.35 -13.35
CA PRO A 36 -9.37 -42.28 -14.80
C PRO A 36 -10.78 -42.74 -15.25
N SER A 37 -11.03 -42.53 -16.54
CA SER A 37 -11.98 -43.23 -17.44
C SER A 37 -13.33 -42.54 -17.69
N GLY A 38 -13.44 -41.91 -18.86
CA GLY A 38 -14.71 -41.51 -19.51
C GLY A 38 -14.45 -40.54 -20.66
N GLU A 39 -14.70 -40.98 -21.90
CA GLU A 39 -14.38 -40.34 -23.18
C GLU A 39 -14.80 -38.86 -23.36
N PRO A 40 -14.12 -38.10 -24.26
CA PRO A 40 -14.19 -36.64 -24.30
C PRO A 40 -15.43 -36.13 -25.05
N ALA A 41 -16.21 -35.25 -24.41
CA ALA A 41 -17.08 -34.33 -25.13
C ALA A 41 -16.23 -33.22 -25.77
N PRO A 42 -16.48 -32.82 -27.03
CA PRO A 42 -15.70 -31.76 -27.66
C PRO A 42 -15.98 -30.44 -26.94
N THR A 43 -14.93 -29.86 -26.38
CA THR A 43 -14.88 -28.47 -25.91
C THR A 43 -15.17 -27.56 -27.10
N ARG A 44 -16.45 -27.19 -27.25
CA ARG A 44 -16.83 -26.09 -28.12
C ARG A 44 -16.26 -24.81 -27.52
N SER A 45 -15.34 -24.24 -28.28
CA SER A 45 -14.69 -22.96 -28.05
C SER A 45 -15.73 -21.87 -27.81
N THR A 46 -15.58 -21.14 -26.71
CA THR A 46 -16.42 -20.03 -26.23
C THR A 46 -16.41 -18.80 -27.14
N TRP A 47 -15.99 -18.95 -28.39
CA TRP A 47 -15.75 -17.89 -29.36
C TRP A 47 -16.48 -18.10 -30.69
N GLN A 48 -17.30 -19.15 -30.82
CA GLN A 48 -17.94 -19.53 -32.09
C GLN A 48 -19.48 -19.57 -31.96
N SER A 49 -20.06 -18.49 -31.44
CA SER A 49 -21.50 -18.22 -31.50
C SER A 49 -21.73 -16.70 -31.50
N LEU A 50 -21.33 -16.04 -32.59
CA LEU A 50 -21.73 -14.66 -32.90
C LEU A 50 -22.66 -14.60 -34.13
N ASP A 51 -23.22 -15.74 -34.52
CA ASP A 51 -24.25 -15.86 -35.54
C ASP A 51 -25.24 -16.91 -35.04
N ASP A 52 -26.20 -16.48 -34.22
CA ASP A 52 -27.49 -17.15 -34.12
C ASP A 52 -28.55 -16.04 -33.99
N ASP A 53 -29.21 -15.78 -35.12
CA ASP A 53 -30.49 -15.10 -35.24
C ASP A 53 -31.54 -15.92 -34.49
N GLU A 54 -31.69 -15.66 -33.19
CA GLU A 54 -32.85 -16.08 -32.41
C GLU A 54 -33.45 -14.82 -31.75
N PRO A 55 -34.76 -14.50 -31.96
CA PRO A 55 -35.34 -13.29 -31.40
C PRO A 55 -35.44 -13.44 -29.88
N GLU A 56 -34.46 -12.86 -29.16
CA GLU A 56 -34.53 -12.72 -27.71
C GLU A 56 -35.86 -12.06 -27.30
N PRO A 57 -36.52 -12.52 -26.22
CA PRO A 57 -37.63 -11.78 -25.65
C PRO A 57 -37.07 -10.44 -25.19
N ALA A 58 -37.51 -9.36 -25.83
CA ALA A 58 -37.07 -7.99 -25.58
C ALA A 58 -36.90 -7.75 -24.07
N ALA A 59 -35.64 -7.54 -23.65
CA ALA A 59 -35.35 -7.06 -22.31
C ALA A 59 -36.24 -5.84 -22.03
N PRO A 60 -36.89 -5.76 -20.86
CA PRO A 60 -37.73 -4.60 -20.56
C PRO A 60 -36.86 -3.35 -20.68
N PRO A 61 -37.33 -2.29 -21.37
CA PRO A 61 -36.56 -1.06 -21.50
C PRO A 61 -36.16 -0.59 -20.09
N PRO A 62 -34.93 -0.09 -19.91
CA PRO A 62 -34.47 0.39 -18.61
C PRO A 62 -35.47 1.42 -18.07
N ALA A 63 -35.75 1.35 -16.77
CA ALA A 63 -36.69 2.25 -16.14
C ALA A 63 -36.29 3.71 -16.44
N PRO A 64 -37.21 4.58 -16.90
CA PRO A 64 -36.91 5.93 -17.33
C PRO A 64 -36.25 6.78 -16.23
N GLU A 65 -36.47 6.42 -14.96
CA GLU A 65 -35.87 7.09 -13.78
C GLU A 65 -34.34 6.95 -13.72
N LEU A 66 -33.77 5.84 -14.23
CA LEU A 66 -32.31 5.62 -14.24
C LEU A 66 -31.62 6.39 -15.37
N THR A 67 -32.31 6.63 -16.48
CA THR A 67 -31.80 7.45 -17.60
C THR A 67 -31.99 8.93 -17.36
N ALA A 68 -33.11 9.34 -16.75
CA ALA A 68 -33.34 10.71 -16.28
C ALA A 68 -32.31 11.17 -15.23
N SER A 69 -31.73 10.24 -14.45
CA SER A 69 -30.67 10.55 -13.47
C SER A 69 -29.33 10.92 -14.10
N VAL A 70 -29.11 10.64 -15.39
CA VAL A 70 -27.86 10.93 -16.11
C VAL A 70 -28.00 12.15 -17.02
N LEU A 71 -29.21 12.38 -17.55
CA LEU A 71 -29.50 13.47 -18.48
C LEU A 71 -29.80 14.76 -17.72
N SER A 72 -29.23 15.88 -18.16
CA SER A 72 -29.52 17.19 -17.60
C SER A 72 -30.42 18.02 -18.52
N ASP A 73 -31.31 18.83 -17.94
CA ASP A 73 -32.11 19.79 -18.72
C ASP A 73 -31.19 20.77 -19.46
N GLY A 74 -31.45 20.97 -20.75
CA GLY A 74 -30.65 21.81 -21.65
C GLY A 74 -29.42 21.12 -22.25
N GLU A 75 -29.12 19.88 -21.87
CA GLU A 75 -28.00 19.11 -22.43
C GLU A 75 -28.22 18.81 -23.93
N VAL A 76 -27.17 18.90 -24.74
CA VAL A 76 -27.22 18.63 -26.18
C VAL A 76 -26.48 17.34 -26.49
N LEU A 77 -27.22 16.36 -26.99
CA LEU A 77 -26.74 15.02 -27.28
C LEU A 77 -26.92 14.66 -28.75
N TRP A 78 -26.32 13.55 -29.16
CA TRP A 78 -26.59 12.93 -30.45
C TRP A 78 -27.57 11.77 -30.27
N ALA A 79 -28.67 11.83 -31.01
CA ALA A 79 -29.70 10.80 -31.04
C ALA A 79 -29.92 10.36 -32.49
N ARG A 80 -30.30 9.11 -32.69
CA ARG A 80 -30.67 8.57 -33.99
C ARG A 80 -32.14 8.88 -34.26
N ALA A 81 -32.41 9.55 -35.37
CA ALA A 81 -33.74 9.83 -35.87
C ALA A 81 -34.08 8.85 -37.00
N ASP A 82 -35.11 8.04 -36.81
CA ASP A 82 -35.65 7.12 -37.82
C ASP A 82 -37.12 7.51 -38.09
N GLY A 83 -37.34 8.47 -38.99
CA GLY A 83 -38.65 9.03 -39.29
C GLY A 83 -39.21 9.88 -38.15
N GLN A 84 -40.22 9.37 -37.44
CA GLN A 84 -40.85 10.05 -36.31
C GLN A 84 -40.30 9.59 -34.94
N SER A 85 -39.53 8.50 -34.89
CA SER A 85 -38.89 8.03 -33.67
C SER A 85 -37.49 8.62 -33.53
N VAL A 86 -37.16 9.04 -32.31
CA VAL A 86 -35.82 9.52 -31.95
C VAL A 86 -35.33 8.69 -30.79
N THR A 87 -34.17 8.06 -30.93
CA THR A 87 -33.58 7.17 -29.93
C THR A 87 -32.17 7.60 -29.58
N LEU A 88 -31.84 7.60 -28.29
CA LEU A 88 -30.46 7.81 -27.84
C LEU A 88 -29.58 6.62 -28.24
N GLY A 89 -28.26 6.82 -28.27
CA GLY A 89 -27.30 5.73 -28.51
C GLY A 89 -27.38 4.58 -27.48
N SER A 90 -28.01 4.83 -26.33
CA SER A 90 -28.36 3.80 -25.33
C SER A 90 -29.59 2.96 -25.69
N GLY A 91 -30.28 3.26 -26.80
CA GLY A 91 -31.55 2.63 -27.19
C GLY A 91 -32.79 3.27 -26.58
N GLN A 92 -32.65 4.27 -25.70
CA GLN A 92 -33.78 4.93 -25.04
C GLN A 92 -34.55 5.83 -26.02
N PRO A 93 -35.88 5.67 -26.16
CA PRO A 93 -36.69 6.57 -26.98
C PRO A 93 -36.85 7.94 -26.31
N LEU A 94 -36.73 9.00 -27.11
CA LEU A 94 -36.99 10.39 -26.73
C LEU A 94 -38.32 10.85 -27.31
N HIS A 95 -39.05 11.65 -26.54
CA HIS A 95 -40.27 12.30 -27.02
C HIS A 95 -39.93 13.65 -27.65
N VAL A 96 -40.11 13.75 -28.96
CA VAL A 96 -39.88 14.99 -29.72
C VAL A 96 -41.21 15.49 -30.28
N PRO A 97 -41.93 16.39 -29.58
CA PRO A 97 -43.30 16.79 -29.95
C PRO A 97 -43.36 17.54 -31.28
N ALA A 98 -42.29 18.23 -31.68
CA ALA A 98 -42.19 18.91 -32.97
C ALA A 98 -41.79 17.96 -34.13
N GLY A 99 -41.41 16.71 -33.83
CA GLY A 99 -40.84 15.79 -34.80
C GLY A 99 -39.46 16.22 -35.32
N VAL A 100 -38.97 15.51 -36.34
CA VAL A 100 -37.70 15.82 -37.02
C VAL A 100 -37.97 16.88 -38.10
N PRO A 101 -37.47 18.11 -37.97
CA PRO A 101 -37.89 19.27 -38.76
C PRO A 101 -37.50 19.19 -40.25
N ASP A 102 -36.45 18.46 -40.57
CA ASP A 102 -35.88 18.30 -41.92
C ASP A 102 -36.36 17.01 -42.61
N GLY A 103 -37.04 16.10 -41.91
CA GLY A 103 -37.49 14.81 -42.45
C GLY A 103 -36.37 13.85 -42.88
N VAL A 104 -35.12 14.16 -42.54
CA VAL A 104 -33.95 13.37 -42.90
C VAL A 104 -33.55 12.47 -41.73
N ASN A 105 -33.42 11.18 -42.01
CA ASN A 105 -33.03 10.17 -41.02
C ASN A 105 -31.53 10.24 -40.66
N GLY A 106 -31.15 9.61 -39.55
CA GLY A 106 -29.77 9.45 -39.09
C GLY A 106 -29.47 10.17 -37.77
N TRP A 107 -28.19 10.34 -37.46
CA TRP A 107 -27.76 10.98 -36.22
C TRP A 107 -28.03 12.48 -36.26
N ARG A 108 -28.71 12.99 -35.23
CA ARG A 108 -29.12 14.39 -35.08
C ARG A 108 -28.75 14.90 -33.71
N ARG A 109 -28.47 16.20 -33.63
CA ARG A 109 -28.27 16.90 -32.37
C ARG A 109 -29.64 17.18 -31.75
N VAL A 110 -29.81 16.80 -30.51
CA VAL A 110 -31.06 16.92 -29.78
C VAL A 110 -30.78 17.59 -28.44
N ARG A 111 -31.55 18.61 -28.10
CA ARG A 111 -31.50 19.29 -26.81
C ARG A 111 -32.56 18.69 -25.89
N ILE A 112 -32.17 18.24 -24.71
CA ILE A 112 -33.12 17.80 -23.68
C ILE A 112 -33.85 19.03 -23.14
N LEU A 113 -35.18 19.05 -23.24
CA LEU A 113 -36.03 20.10 -22.69
C LEU A 113 -36.47 19.79 -21.26
N ASP A 114 -36.75 18.51 -21.01
CA ASP A 114 -37.09 17.99 -19.68
C ASP A 114 -36.60 16.54 -19.59
N ALA A 115 -35.60 16.32 -18.73
CA ALA A 115 -34.96 15.03 -18.50
C ALA A 115 -35.89 14.03 -17.80
N ALA A 116 -36.83 14.50 -16.96
CA ALA A 116 -37.74 13.63 -16.23
C ALA A 116 -38.78 12.97 -17.14
N THR A 117 -39.21 13.68 -18.18
CA THR A 117 -40.18 13.17 -19.18
C THR A 117 -39.51 12.71 -20.49
N LEU A 118 -38.19 12.83 -20.60
CA LEU A 118 -37.41 12.55 -21.81
C LEU A 118 -37.90 13.35 -23.03
N HIS A 119 -38.38 14.57 -22.78
CA HIS A 119 -38.78 15.50 -23.82
C HIS A 119 -37.57 16.22 -24.40
N ALA A 120 -37.51 16.28 -25.72
CA ALA A 120 -36.35 16.85 -26.39
C ALA A 120 -36.71 17.56 -27.70
N GLU A 121 -35.86 18.48 -28.12
CA GLU A 121 -35.98 19.27 -29.35
C GLU A 121 -34.82 18.92 -30.30
N VAL A 122 -35.13 18.60 -31.55
CA VAL A 122 -34.11 18.38 -32.58
C VAL A 122 -33.57 19.73 -33.05
N LEU A 123 -32.27 19.95 -32.87
CA LEU A 123 -31.61 21.16 -33.31
C LEU A 123 -31.35 21.09 -34.82
N VAL A 124 -31.99 21.97 -35.57
CA VAL A 124 -31.72 22.15 -36.99
C VAL A 124 -30.31 22.71 -37.15
N PHE A 125 -29.48 22.04 -37.94
CA PHE A 125 -28.26 22.67 -38.41
C PHE A 125 -28.66 23.82 -39.32
N PRO A 126 -28.25 25.08 -39.04
CA PRO A 126 -28.38 26.12 -40.02
C PRO A 126 -27.53 25.71 -41.22
N VAL A 127 -28.19 25.25 -42.29
CA VAL A 127 -27.57 25.12 -43.59
C VAL A 127 -27.43 26.55 -44.08
N GLU A 128 -26.40 27.24 -43.62
CA GLU A 128 -25.96 28.43 -44.31
C GLU A 128 -25.63 28.00 -45.73
N GLN A 129 -26.41 28.48 -46.70
CA GLN A 129 -26.01 28.36 -48.09
C GLN A 129 -24.63 29.00 -48.18
N PRO A 130 -23.60 28.25 -48.61
CA PRO A 130 -22.26 28.81 -48.71
C PRO A 130 -22.34 30.04 -49.61
N ALA A 131 -21.75 31.15 -49.16
CA ALA A 131 -21.71 32.37 -49.94
C ALA A 131 -21.13 32.05 -51.33
N ALA A 132 -21.82 32.50 -52.38
CA ALA A 132 -21.41 32.25 -53.75
C ALA A 132 -19.96 32.73 -53.95
N GLY A 133 -19.06 31.80 -54.31
CA GLY A 133 -17.64 32.09 -54.57
C GLY A 133 -16.65 31.68 -53.47
N VAL A 134 -17.07 31.02 -52.38
CA VAL A 134 -16.16 30.56 -51.31
C VAL A 134 -15.55 29.18 -51.58
N ALA A 135 -16.06 28.43 -52.56
CA ALA A 135 -15.49 27.17 -52.99
C ALA A 135 -15.35 27.14 -54.51
N ASP A 136 -14.27 26.53 -54.99
CA ASP A 136 -14.12 26.17 -56.40
C ASP A 136 -15.32 25.32 -56.83
N GLU A 137 -15.76 25.49 -58.07
CA GLU A 137 -16.87 24.74 -58.65
C GLU A 137 -16.61 23.23 -58.45
N PRO A 138 -17.56 22.42 -57.94
CA PRO A 138 -17.30 21.04 -57.55
C PRO A 138 -16.75 20.18 -58.70
N ALA A 139 -17.07 20.54 -59.95
CA ALA A 139 -16.51 19.92 -61.14
C ALA A 139 -14.98 20.12 -61.27
N ALA A 140 -14.42 21.20 -60.73
CA ALA A 140 -12.99 21.45 -60.67
C ALA A 140 -12.30 20.64 -59.55
N LEU A 141 -12.99 20.41 -58.43
CA LEU A 141 -12.50 19.55 -57.34
C LEU A 141 -12.48 18.07 -57.72
N PHE A 142 -13.38 17.66 -58.61
CA PHE A 142 -13.46 16.31 -59.18
C PHE A 142 -13.14 16.30 -60.68
N ALA A 143 -12.18 17.11 -61.13
CA ALA A 143 -11.72 17.04 -62.50
C ALA A 143 -11.30 15.59 -62.81
N ALA A 144 -11.77 15.06 -63.95
CA ALA A 144 -11.46 13.70 -64.35
C ALA A 144 -9.94 13.52 -64.39
N GLU A 145 -9.43 12.70 -63.47
CA GLU A 145 -8.01 12.41 -63.37
C GLU A 145 -7.53 11.90 -64.74
N PRO A 146 -6.47 12.47 -65.34
CA PRO A 146 -5.96 11.97 -66.61
C PRO A 146 -5.70 10.48 -66.45
N ALA A 147 -6.30 9.67 -67.34
CA ALA A 147 -6.25 8.23 -67.23
C ALA A 147 -4.82 7.78 -66.91
N PRO A 148 -4.59 7.09 -65.77
CA PRO A 148 -3.25 6.71 -65.38
C PRO A 148 -2.64 5.95 -66.54
N SER A 149 -1.42 6.34 -66.93
CA SER A 149 -0.65 5.57 -67.89
C SER A 149 -0.64 4.12 -67.40
N PRO A 150 -0.92 3.13 -68.26
CA PRO A 150 -0.96 1.74 -67.83
C PRO A 150 0.33 1.43 -67.07
N PRO A 151 0.24 0.78 -65.89
CA PRO A 151 1.40 0.58 -65.04
C PRO A 151 2.50 -0.10 -65.86
N LEU A 152 3.65 0.56 -65.98
CA LEU A 152 4.81 -0.03 -66.62
C LEU A 152 5.18 -1.26 -65.80
N ARG A 153 5.06 -2.42 -66.44
CA ARG A 153 5.36 -3.71 -65.82
C ARG A 153 6.82 -3.69 -65.36
N PRO A 154 7.12 -3.93 -64.08
CA PRO A 154 8.50 -4.07 -63.63
C PRO A 154 9.15 -5.22 -64.41
N PRO A 155 10.41 -5.06 -64.87
CA PRO A 155 11.10 -6.11 -65.61
C PRO A 155 11.15 -7.38 -64.74
N GLY A 156 10.63 -8.49 -65.26
CA GLY A 156 10.60 -9.78 -64.56
C GLY A 156 9.26 -10.52 -64.56
N PHE A 157 8.16 -9.90 -64.98
CA PHE A 157 6.90 -10.64 -65.18
C PHE A 157 6.79 -11.11 -66.64
N PRO A 158 6.72 -12.42 -66.92
CA PRO A 158 6.53 -12.94 -68.28
C PRO A 158 5.12 -12.60 -68.80
N ALA A 159 5.03 -12.27 -70.09
CA ALA A 159 3.75 -12.05 -70.76
C ALA A 159 3.16 -13.41 -71.14
N GLY A 160 2.02 -13.79 -70.57
CA GLY A 160 1.30 -15.02 -70.92
C GLY A 160 1.24 -16.11 -69.85
N GLU A 161 1.98 -15.99 -68.74
CA GLU A 161 1.85 -16.88 -67.59
C GLU A 161 1.48 -16.03 -66.38
N GLY A 162 0.18 -15.99 -66.07
CA GLY A 162 -0.26 -15.50 -64.77
C GLY A 162 0.33 -16.43 -63.71
N GLY A 163 1.40 -16.01 -63.05
CA GLY A 163 1.92 -16.73 -61.88
C GLY A 163 0.75 -16.94 -60.94
N ASP A 164 0.53 -18.19 -60.53
CA ASP A 164 -0.66 -18.61 -59.79
C ASP A 164 -0.88 -17.67 -58.61
N LEU A 165 -1.93 -16.84 -58.71
CA LEU A 165 -2.26 -15.85 -57.69
C LEU A 165 -2.53 -16.54 -56.35
N THR A 166 -2.98 -17.79 -56.40
CA THR A 166 -3.15 -18.69 -55.27
C THR A 166 -1.81 -18.96 -54.59
N ALA A 167 -0.79 -19.36 -55.34
CA ALA A 167 0.56 -19.61 -54.80
C ALA A 167 1.20 -18.33 -54.22
N ALA A 168 0.98 -17.17 -54.84
CA ALA A 168 1.45 -15.89 -54.33
C ALA A 168 0.73 -15.47 -53.03
N PHE A 169 -0.58 -15.71 -52.95
CA PHE A 169 -1.37 -15.50 -51.74
C PHE A 169 -0.92 -16.42 -50.60
N GLU A 170 -0.79 -17.72 -50.87
CA GLU A 170 -0.30 -18.71 -49.89
C GLU A 170 1.11 -18.39 -49.38
N ALA A 171 2.00 -17.90 -50.25
CA ALA A 171 3.33 -17.45 -49.83
C ALA A 171 3.25 -16.23 -48.90
N ARG A 172 2.32 -15.31 -49.15
CA ARG A 172 2.12 -14.12 -48.31
C ARG A 172 1.50 -14.49 -46.95
N VAL A 173 0.53 -15.41 -46.93
CA VAL A 173 -0.05 -15.94 -45.70
C VAL A 173 1.02 -16.64 -44.86
N ARG A 174 1.82 -17.53 -45.44
CA ARG A 174 2.93 -18.19 -44.73
C ARG A 174 3.94 -17.20 -44.15
N ARG A 175 4.28 -16.14 -44.89
CA ARG A 175 5.15 -15.08 -44.37
C ARG A 175 4.50 -14.33 -43.21
N ALA A 176 3.22 -13.94 -43.34
CA ALA A 176 2.50 -13.25 -42.27
C ALA A 176 2.39 -14.10 -40.99
N GLU A 177 2.12 -15.40 -41.13
CA GLU A 177 2.12 -16.33 -40.00
C GLU A 177 3.49 -16.43 -39.33
N GLN A 178 4.56 -16.52 -40.14
CA GLN A 178 5.91 -16.59 -39.62
C GLN A 178 6.29 -15.29 -38.91
N ASP A 179 5.95 -14.14 -39.47
CA ASP A 179 6.20 -12.83 -38.88
C ASP A 179 5.43 -12.68 -37.56
N HIS A 180 4.18 -13.15 -37.49
CA HIS A 180 3.40 -13.17 -36.25
C HIS A 180 4.02 -14.08 -35.20
N ARG A 181 4.48 -15.28 -35.56
CA ARG A 181 5.18 -16.19 -34.64
C ARG A 181 6.47 -15.58 -34.12
N ASN A 182 7.26 -14.95 -34.99
CA ASN A 182 8.49 -14.25 -34.62
C ASN A 182 8.20 -13.07 -33.68
N ALA A 183 7.16 -12.28 -33.96
CA ALA A 183 6.73 -11.18 -33.11
C ALA A 183 6.25 -11.66 -31.73
N ALA A 184 5.49 -12.75 -31.67
CA ALA A 184 5.04 -13.35 -30.42
C ALA A 184 6.23 -13.88 -29.59
N ALA A 185 7.21 -14.51 -30.23
CA ALA A 185 8.44 -14.96 -29.56
C ALA A 185 9.25 -13.78 -29.01
N ALA A 186 9.43 -12.73 -29.80
CA ALA A 186 10.13 -11.52 -29.35
C ALA A 186 9.40 -10.83 -28.17
N ALA A 187 8.07 -10.75 -28.23
CA ALA A 187 7.27 -10.21 -27.14
C ALA A 187 7.44 -11.01 -25.84
N LEU A 188 7.43 -12.35 -25.92
CA LEU A 188 7.65 -13.22 -24.76
C LEU A 188 9.04 -13.00 -24.13
N GLU A 189 10.08 -12.88 -24.96
CA GLU A 189 11.44 -12.58 -24.48
C GLU A 189 11.54 -11.20 -23.83
N ASP A 190 10.84 -10.19 -24.36
CA ASP A 190 10.78 -8.86 -23.77
C ASP A 190 10.06 -8.86 -22.43
N TYR A 191 8.97 -9.64 -22.29
CA TYR A 191 8.27 -9.79 -21.02
C TYR A 191 9.15 -10.48 -19.98
N ARG A 192 9.86 -11.56 -20.37
CA ARG A 192 10.82 -12.25 -19.49
C ARG A 192 11.93 -11.30 -19.03
N ARG A 193 12.54 -10.56 -19.96
CA ARG A 193 13.58 -9.58 -19.64
C ARG A 193 13.09 -8.50 -18.68
N ARG A 194 11.87 -8.00 -18.85
CA ARG A 194 11.25 -7.04 -17.93
C ARG A 194 10.98 -7.65 -16.56
N GLY A 195 10.51 -8.89 -16.51
CA GLY A 195 10.35 -9.67 -15.28
C GLY A 195 11.67 -9.79 -14.50
N ASP A 196 12.73 -10.25 -15.18
CA ASP A 196 14.06 -10.42 -14.57
C ASP A 196 14.68 -9.09 -14.10
N GLN A 197 14.40 -7.99 -14.80
CA GLN A 197 14.84 -6.66 -14.37
C GLN A 197 14.10 -6.20 -13.11
N LEU A 198 12.78 -6.38 -13.08
CA LEU A 198 11.96 -5.99 -11.94
C LEU A 198 12.29 -6.85 -10.70
N GLU A 199 12.51 -8.15 -10.87
CA GLU A 199 12.93 -9.03 -9.78
C GLU A 199 14.29 -8.61 -9.19
N ARG A 200 15.26 -8.27 -10.05
CA ARG A 200 16.56 -7.75 -9.60
C ARG A 200 16.41 -6.45 -8.83
N GLN A 201 15.61 -5.51 -9.33
CA GLN A 201 15.36 -4.24 -8.64
C GLN A 201 14.73 -4.47 -7.26
N LEU A 202 13.72 -5.34 -7.17
CA LEU A 202 13.08 -5.67 -5.90
C LEU A 202 14.05 -6.32 -4.90
N ARG A 203 14.91 -7.25 -5.37
CA ARG A 203 15.95 -7.86 -4.53
C ARG A 203 16.95 -6.81 -4.02
N GLU A 204 17.44 -5.94 -4.90
CA GLU A 204 18.37 -4.88 -4.51
C GLU A 204 17.74 -3.89 -3.50
N GLU A 205 16.48 -3.51 -3.69
CA GLU A 205 15.77 -2.67 -2.75
C GLU A 205 15.56 -3.35 -1.40
N HIS A 206 15.20 -4.63 -1.41
CA HIS A 206 15.05 -5.42 -0.20
C HIS A 206 16.37 -5.51 0.57
N ASP A 207 17.47 -5.83 -0.13
CA ASP A 207 18.80 -5.90 0.46
C ASP A 207 19.23 -4.55 1.06
N ARG A 208 18.96 -3.44 0.36
CA ARG A 208 19.24 -2.10 0.88
C ARG A 208 18.45 -1.81 2.14
N ARG A 209 17.16 -2.15 2.18
CA ARG A 209 16.30 -1.95 3.35
C ARG A 209 16.76 -2.82 4.52
N SER A 210 17.12 -4.07 4.26
CA SER A 210 17.62 -5.00 5.26
C SER A 210 18.93 -4.48 5.89
N ARG A 211 19.93 -4.13 5.08
CA ARG A 211 21.20 -3.56 5.58
C ARG A 211 20.99 -2.26 6.35
N ALA A 212 20.07 -1.40 5.91
CA ALA A 212 19.76 -0.17 6.63
C ALA A 212 19.07 -0.45 7.97
N ALA A 213 18.24 -1.49 8.06
CA ALA A 213 17.62 -1.92 9.32
C ALA A 213 18.67 -2.52 10.28
N GLU A 214 19.56 -3.37 9.78
CA GLU A 214 20.67 -3.94 10.56
C GLU A 214 21.57 -2.83 11.13
N GLN A 215 21.99 -1.86 10.31
CA GLN A 215 22.81 -0.73 10.78
C GLN A 215 22.11 0.10 11.86
N ARG A 216 20.80 0.30 11.74
CA ARG A 216 20.03 1.01 12.78
C ARG A 216 19.96 0.21 14.07
N ALA A 217 19.75 -1.10 13.98
CA ALA A 217 19.73 -1.98 15.15
C ALA A 217 21.10 -2.02 15.85
N GLU A 218 22.19 -2.09 15.09
CA GLU A 218 23.56 -2.02 15.63
C GLU A 218 23.84 -0.68 16.31
N ALA A 219 23.43 0.44 15.69
CA ALA A 219 23.58 1.76 16.28
C ALA A 219 22.82 1.87 17.62
N GLN A 220 21.56 1.42 17.65
CA GLN A 220 20.75 1.40 18.87
C GLN A 220 21.36 0.51 19.96
N TYR A 221 21.88 -0.66 19.58
CA TYR A 221 22.58 -1.55 20.50
C TYR A 221 23.81 -0.88 21.11
N HIS A 222 24.64 -0.24 20.29
CA HIS A 222 25.82 0.48 20.78
C HIS A 222 25.47 1.65 21.69
N GLU A 223 24.41 2.40 21.38
CA GLU A 223 23.90 3.46 22.25
C GLU A 223 23.42 2.91 23.60
N ALA A 224 22.65 1.83 23.59
CA ALA A 224 22.18 1.17 24.82
C ALA A 224 23.34 0.65 25.68
N VAL A 225 24.34 0.01 25.07
CA VAL A 225 25.55 -0.45 25.78
C VAL A 225 26.31 0.72 26.40
N ARG A 226 26.42 1.86 25.70
CA ARG A 226 27.05 3.07 26.25
C ARG A 226 26.27 3.62 27.44
N GLN A 227 24.94 3.68 27.37
CA GLN A 227 24.09 4.14 28.47
C GLN A 227 24.26 3.26 29.71
N VAL A 228 24.14 1.94 29.55
CA VAL A 228 24.31 0.98 30.66
C VAL A 228 25.70 1.10 31.28
N ARG A 229 26.75 1.28 30.45
CA ARG A 229 28.10 1.48 30.95
C ARG A 229 28.23 2.78 31.76
N GLN A 230 27.64 3.86 31.29
CA GLN A 230 27.65 5.15 32.01
C GLN A 230 26.91 5.05 33.34
N GLU A 231 25.76 4.38 33.38
CA GLU A 231 25.00 4.13 34.60
C GLU A 231 25.80 3.28 35.60
N ALA A 232 26.44 2.21 35.13
CA ALA A 232 27.32 1.38 35.95
C ALA A 232 28.50 2.20 36.52
N GLU A 233 29.14 3.05 35.71
CA GLU A 233 30.21 3.94 36.18
C GLU A 233 29.71 4.95 37.22
N GLN A 234 28.51 5.50 37.05
CA GLN A 234 27.88 6.39 38.04
C GLN A 234 27.57 5.67 39.35
N GLN A 235 27.04 4.45 39.29
CA GLN A 235 26.77 3.64 40.48
C GLN A 235 28.05 3.31 41.25
N VAL A 236 29.13 2.97 40.54
CA VAL A 236 30.45 2.73 41.15
C VAL A 236 30.97 4.00 41.83
N ARG A 237 30.88 5.17 41.18
CA ARG A 237 31.27 6.45 41.80
C ARG A 237 30.44 6.77 43.05
N HIS A 238 29.13 6.55 42.99
CA HIS A 238 28.25 6.76 44.13
C HIS A 238 28.61 5.82 45.30
N ALA A 239 28.83 4.53 45.01
CA ALA A 239 29.26 3.56 46.01
C ALA A 239 30.61 3.94 46.65
N GLN A 240 31.57 4.43 45.85
CA GLN A 240 32.85 4.92 46.36
C GLN A 240 32.70 6.15 47.27
N GLN A 241 31.83 7.10 46.91
CA GLN A 241 31.53 8.27 47.75
C GLN A 241 30.90 7.86 49.08
N VAL A 242 29.93 6.94 49.06
CA VAL A 242 29.30 6.40 50.26
C VAL A 242 30.30 5.64 51.13
N ALA A 243 31.22 4.88 50.52
CA ALA A 243 32.29 4.19 51.23
C ALA A 243 33.28 5.19 51.89
N ALA A 244 33.66 6.25 51.19
CA ALA A 244 34.53 7.30 51.73
C ALA A 244 33.85 8.04 52.90
N GLN A 245 32.59 8.45 52.75
CA GLN A 245 31.81 9.07 53.83
C GLN A 245 31.70 8.16 55.06
N ASN A 246 31.41 6.87 54.87
CA ASN A 246 31.39 5.91 55.98
C ASN A 246 32.74 5.79 56.68
N HIS A 247 33.83 5.81 55.92
CA HIS A 247 35.18 5.74 56.46
C HIS A 247 35.53 7.00 57.28
N ASP A 248 35.16 8.18 56.80
CA ASP A 248 35.34 9.44 57.53
C ASP A 248 34.49 9.51 58.80
N LEU A 249 33.23 9.04 58.75
CA LEU A 249 32.37 8.92 59.93
C LEU A 249 32.96 7.98 60.98
N ARG A 250 33.53 6.83 60.55
CA ARG A 250 34.22 5.91 61.46
C ARG A 250 35.43 6.56 62.11
N ARG A 251 36.31 7.23 61.34
CA ARG A 251 37.45 7.95 61.91
C ARG A 251 37.01 9.04 62.89
N GLY A 252 35.95 9.78 62.57
CA GLY A 252 35.40 10.80 63.47
C GLY A 252 34.86 10.21 64.77
N ALA A 253 34.21 9.03 64.72
CA ALA A 253 33.75 8.32 65.90
C ALA A 253 34.92 7.82 66.76
N GLU A 254 35.96 7.25 66.14
CA GLU A 254 37.18 6.80 66.83
C GLU A 254 37.90 7.95 67.53
N GLN A 255 38.03 9.12 66.88
CA GLN A 255 38.63 10.32 67.49
C GLN A 255 37.82 10.81 68.70
N ARG A 256 36.49 10.81 68.62
CA ARG A 256 35.63 11.19 69.76
C ARG A 256 35.77 10.22 70.92
N LEU A 257 35.88 8.91 70.63
CA LEU A 257 36.14 7.91 71.66
C LEU A 257 37.49 8.13 72.33
N GLN A 258 38.56 8.39 71.56
CA GLN A 258 39.89 8.70 72.11
C GLN A 258 39.90 10.00 72.95
N ALA A 259 39.20 11.03 72.50
CA ALA A 259 39.03 12.26 73.27
C ALA A 259 38.30 11.99 74.60
N ALA A 260 37.21 11.22 74.57
CA ALA A 260 36.47 10.84 75.78
C ALA A 260 37.32 9.99 76.74
N THR A 261 38.12 9.04 76.23
CA THR A 261 39.01 8.23 77.09
C THR A 261 40.12 9.07 77.71
N THR A 262 40.71 10.00 76.95
CA THR A 262 41.75 10.89 77.49
C THR A 262 41.20 11.89 78.51
N GLU A 263 39.98 12.38 78.34
CA GLU A 263 39.29 13.16 79.38
C GLU A 263 38.99 12.34 80.63
N LEU A 264 38.53 11.09 80.47
CA LEU A 264 38.33 10.17 81.59
C LEU A 264 39.64 9.91 82.35
N ASP A 265 40.74 9.68 81.65
CA ASP A 265 42.06 9.49 82.26
C ASP A 265 42.57 10.74 82.98
N LYS A 266 42.31 11.94 82.44
CA LYS A 266 42.58 13.21 83.15
C LYS A 266 41.79 13.32 84.45
N VAL A 267 40.47 13.09 84.40
CA VAL A 267 39.61 13.12 85.60
C VAL A 267 40.05 12.07 86.62
N ARG A 268 40.48 10.89 86.16
CA ARG A 268 40.98 9.82 87.04
C ARG A 268 42.34 10.19 87.65
N GLY A 269 43.23 10.82 86.89
CA GLY A 269 44.49 11.36 87.36
C GLY A 269 44.31 12.47 88.39
N GLU A 270 43.42 13.42 88.14
CA GLU A 270 43.06 14.51 89.07
C GLU A 270 42.47 13.98 90.38
N ARG A 271 41.58 12.97 90.31
CA ARG A 271 41.05 12.29 91.50
C ARG A 271 42.12 11.50 92.25
N GLY A 272 43.06 10.89 91.53
CA GLY A 272 44.22 10.21 92.13
C GLY A 272 45.12 11.18 92.91
N VAL A 273 45.36 12.38 92.36
CA VAL A 273 46.12 13.45 93.04
C VAL A 273 45.33 14.00 94.23
N GLY A 274 44.02 14.23 94.09
CA GLY A 274 43.16 14.67 95.18
C GLY A 274 43.12 13.69 96.35
N LEU A 275 43.08 12.38 96.07
CA LEU A 275 43.16 11.33 97.09
C LEU A 275 44.55 11.24 97.72
N ALA A 276 45.63 11.43 96.95
CA ALA A 276 46.99 11.45 97.49
C ALA A 276 47.24 12.66 98.42
N VAL A 277 46.71 13.83 98.06
CA VAL A 277 46.76 15.04 98.91
C VAL A 277 45.88 14.88 100.15
N ALA A 278 44.70 14.28 100.02
CA ALA A 278 43.85 13.98 101.17
C ALA A 278 44.52 12.98 102.12
N ALA A 279 45.17 11.92 101.60
CA ALA A 279 45.91 10.96 102.41
C ALA A 279 47.11 11.62 103.13
N ALA A 280 47.85 12.51 102.46
CA ALA A 280 48.92 13.28 103.09
C ALA A 280 48.38 14.24 104.17
N GLY A 281 47.25 14.91 103.92
CA GLY A 281 46.60 15.80 104.89
C GLY A 281 46.09 15.06 106.14
N TRP A 282 45.52 13.86 105.97
CA TRP A 282 45.14 12.99 107.10
C TRP A 282 46.36 12.48 107.86
N GLY A 283 47.46 12.15 107.17
CA GLY A 283 48.72 11.78 107.82
C GLY A 283 49.28 12.89 108.71
N VAL A 284 49.28 14.14 108.23
CA VAL A 284 49.72 15.30 109.02
C VAL A 284 48.76 15.59 110.19
N ALA A 285 47.44 15.48 109.97
CA ALA A 285 46.45 15.67 111.02
C ALA A 285 46.56 14.60 112.13
N LEU A 286 46.83 13.33 111.77
CA LEU A 286 47.08 12.25 112.73
C LEU A 286 48.37 12.49 113.52
N ILE A 287 49.43 12.97 112.87
CA ILE A 287 50.68 13.32 113.56
C ILE A 287 50.44 14.48 114.56
N LEU A 288 49.70 15.51 114.17
CA LEU A 288 49.35 16.62 115.06
C LEU A 288 48.44 16.19 116.22
N LEU A 289 47.50 15.26 115.97
CA LEU A 289 46.65 14.68 117.03
C LEU A 289 47.48 13.87 118.04
N ILE A 290 48.44 13.08 117.57
CA ILE A 290 49.35 12.33 118.45
C ILE A 290 50.19 13.28 119.30
N ILE A 291 50.67 14.39 118.73
CA ILE A 291 51.41 15.42 119.47
C ILE A 291 50.53 16.09 120.54
N ALA A 292 49.26 16.39 120.23
CA ALA A 292 48.33 17.03 121.16
C ALA A 292 47.88 16.11 122.32
N ILE A 293 47.91 14.79 122.14
CA ILE A 293 47.60 13.80 123.18
C ILE A 293 48.81 13.54 124.10
N ALA A 294 50.03 13.88 123.66
CA ALA A 294 51.26 13.65 124.40
C ALA A 294 51.70 14.83 125.31
N THR A 295 50.89 15.90 125.38
CA THR A 295 51.04 17.05 126.30
C THR A 295 49.95 17.06 127.35
#